data_AF-A0A5K1AI27-F1
#
_entry.id   AF-A0A5K1AI27-F1
#
_cell.length_a   1.000
_cell.length_b   1.000
_cell.length_c   1.000
_cell.angle_alpha   90.00
_cell.angle_beta   90.00
_cell.angle_gamma   90.00
#
_symmetry.space_group_name_H-M   'P 1'
#
loop_
_entity.id
_entity.type
_entity.pdbx_description
1 polymer ?
#
loop_
_entity_poly.entity_id
_entity_poly.type
_entity_poly.pdbx_seq_one_letter_code
_entity_poly.pdbx_strand_id
1 'polypeptide(L)' 'TVFGELWRLEPLPQQKKALWRREMEWLLCVSDSIVELIPSCQEFPGGKTLE' A
#
# COMPACT_ATOMS: atom_id res chain seq x y z
N THR A 1 12.81 -18.55 0.31
CA THR A 1 11.89 -17.82 -0.59
C THR A 1 10.47 -18.24 -0.28
N VAL A 2 9.48 -17.32 -0.28
CA VAL A 2 8.09 -17.65 0.13
C VAL A 2 7.42 -18.69 -0.77
N PHE A 3 7.69 -18.66 -2.08
CA PHE A 3 7.09 -19.57 -3.07
C PHE A 3 8.04 -20.64 -3.61
N GLY A 4 9.34 -20.59 -3.29
CA GLY A 4 10.33 -21.48 -3.95
C GLY A 4 10.18 -22.97 -3.64
N GLU A 5 9.39 -23.33 -2.63
CA GLU A 5 9.09 -24.71 -2.24
C GLU A 5 7.73 -25.19 -2.76
N LEU A 6 6.94 -24.32 -3.40
CA LEU A 6 5.61 -24.64 -3.91
C LEU A 6 5.71 -25.10 -5.36
N TRP A 7 5.61 -26.42 -5.57
CA TRP A 7 5.67 -27.05 -6.90
C TRP A 7 4.30 -27.17 -7.58
N ARG A 8 3.24 -26.80 -6.86
CA ARG A 8 1.84 -26.82 -7.32
C ARG A 8 1.11 -25.59 -6.81
N LEU A 9 0.01 -25.23 -7.47
CA LEU A 9 -0.91 -24.22 -6.97
C LEU A 9 -1.68 -24.79 -5.78
N GLU A 10 -1.22 -24.45 -4.58
CA GLU A 10 -1.85 -24.84 -3.31
C GLU A 10 -1.84 -23.67 -2.32
N PRO A 11 -2.71 -23.68 -1.30
CA PRO A 11 -2.76 -22.62 -0.31
C PRO A 11 -1.45 -22.53 0.50
N LEU A 12 -0.93 -21.32 0.71
CA LEU A 12 0.19 -21.12 1.63
C LEU A 12 -0.21 -21.45 3.06
N PRO A 13 0.68 -22.12 3.83
CA PRO A 13 0.54 -22.22 5.28
C PRO A 13 0.30 -20.85 5.91
N GLN A 14 -0.63 -20.78 6.86
CA GLN A 14 -1.10 -19.52 7.45
C GLN A 14 0.05 -18.64 7.97
N GLN A 15 1.07 -19.24 8.58
CA GLN A 15 2.26 -18.55 9.07
C GLN A 15 3.08 -17.93 7.93
N LYS A 16 3.39 -18.69 6.87
CA LYS A 16 4.12 -18.18 5.70
C LYS A 16 3.33 -17.06 5.00
N LYS A 17 2.00 -17.19 4.91
CA LYS A 17 1.12 -16.15 4.36
C LYS A 17 1.14 -14.85 5.18
N ALA A 18 1.21 -14.95 6.51
CA ALA A 18 1.31 -13.77 7.38
C ALA A 18 2.65 -13.05 7.23
N LEU A 19 3.76 -13.79 7.21
CA LEU A 19 5.10 -13.23 6.99
C LEU A 19 5.20 -12.54 5.63
N TRP A 20 4.74 -13.22 4.57
CA TRP A 20 4.72 -12.66 3.22
C TRP A 20 3.95 -11.34 3.14
N ARG A 21 2.75 -11.26 3.73
CA ARG A 21 1.95 -10.03 3.70
C ARG A 21 2.69 -8.86 4.35
N ARG A 22 3.31 -9.09 5.51
CA ARG A 22 4.09 -8.07 6.22
C ARG A 22 5.31 -7.63 5.41
N GLU A 23 6.04 -8.56 4.80
CA GLU A 23 7.20 -8.23 3.98
C GLU A 23 6.80 -7.45 2.73
N MET A 24 5.70 -7.81 2.08
CA MET A 24 5.19 -7.06 0.93
C MET A 24 4.72 -5.67 1.34
N GLU A 25 4.07 -5.53 2.49
CA GLU A 25 3.69 -4.22 3.05
C GLU A 25 4.92 -3.33 3.28
N TRP A 26 6.01 -3.89 3.83
CA TRP A 26 7.27 -3.14 3.98
C TRP A 26 7.92 -2.75 2.66
N LEU A 27 7.85 -3.60 1.64
CA LEU A 27 8.39 -3.28 0.32
C LEU A 27 7.56 -2.22 -0.40
N LEU A 28 6.24 -2.24 -0.20
CA LEU A 28 5.31 -1.34 -0.88
C LEU A 28 5.04 -0.04 -0.12
N CYS A 29 5.40 0.08 1.17
CA CYS A 29 5.07 1.27 1.96
C CYS A 29 5.57 2.59 1.34
N VAL A 30 6.65 2.55 0.56
CA VAL A 30 7.15 3.73 -0.13
C VAL A 30 6.15 4.27 -1.15
N SER A 31 5.36 3.42 -1.81
CA SER A 31 4.40 3.85 -2.82
C SER A 31 3.28 4.71 -2.25
N ASP A 32 2.95 4.54 -0.96
CA ASP A 32 1.92 5.33 -0.29
C ASP A 32 2.33 6.80 -0.13
N SER A 33 3.63 7.08 -0.21
CA SER A 33 4.19 8.44 -0.11
C SER A 33 4.60 9.03 -1.46
N ILE A 34 4.46 8.28 -2.56
CA ILE A 34 4.70 8.80 -3.90
C ILE A 34 3.45 9.58 -4.31
N VAL A 35 3.55 10.90 -4.26
CA VAL A 35 2.45 11.80 -4.58
C VAL A 35 2.79 12.73 -5.73
N GLU A 36 1.77 13.09 -6.49
CA GLU A 36 1.83 14.17 -7.46
C GLU A 36 1.34 15.47 -6.78
N LEU A 37 2.08 16.56 -6.96
CA LEU A 37 1.68 17.86 -6.47
C LEU A 37 0.80 18.54 -7.53
N ILE A 38 -0.49 18.58 -7.24
CA ILE A 38 -1.51 19.19 -8.10
C ILE A 38 -2.10 20.40 -7.36
N PRO A 39 -2.27 21.56 -8.02
CA PRO A 39 -2.93 22.69 -7.39
C PRO A 39 -4.36 22.33 -6.95
N SER A 40 -4.80 22.86 -5.80
CA SER A 40 -6.12 22.57 -5.24
C SER A 40 -6.69 23.78 -4.52
N CYS A 41 -7.96 24.10 -4.75
CA CYS A 41 -8.67 25.14 -4.00
C CYS A 41 -9.50 24.51 -2.87
N GLN A 42 -9.43 25.07 -1.67
CA GLN A 42 -10.21 24.65 -0.51
C GLN A 42 -11.23 25.72 -0.12
N GLU A 43 -12.51 25.35 -0.14
CA GLU A 43 -13.60 26.20 0.36
C GLU A 43 -13.84 25.96 1.85
N PHE A 44 -13.89 27.05 2.63
CA PHE A 44 -14.16 27.00 4.06
C PHE A 44 -15.60 27.44 4.38
N PRO A 45 -16.19 26.92 5.48
CA PRO A 45 -17.47 27.40 5.97
C PRO A 45 -17.40 28.91 6.19
N GLY A 46 -18.22 29.67 5.45
CA GLY A 46 -18.15 31.13 5.39
C GLY A 46 -17.72 31.71 4.04
N GLY A 47 -17.56 30.88 3.01
CA GLY A 47 -17.38 31.31 1.62
C GLY A 47 -15.98 31.84 1.30
N LYS A 48 -14.99 31.56 2.16
CA LYS A 48 -13.59 31.88 1.91
C LYS A 48 -12.94 30.72 1.16
N THR A 49 -12.29 31.01 0.05
CA THR A 49 -11.51 30.04 -0.72
C THR A 49 -10.02 30.29 -0.46
N LEU A 50 -9.27 29.23 -0.16
CA LEU A 50 -7.80 29.24 -0.18
C LEU A 50 -7.34 28.49 -1.43
N GLU A 51 -6.46 29.12 -2.21
CA GLU A 51 -5.75 28.49 -3.33
C GLU A 51 -4.49 27.75 -2.87
#